data_AF-A0A800AQ18-F1
#
_entry.id   AF-A0A800AQ18-F1
#
_cell.length_a   1.000
_cell.length_b   1.000
_cell.length_c   1.000
_cell.angle_alpha   90.00
_cell.angle_beta   90.00
_cell.angle_gamma   90.00
#
_symmetry.space_group_name_H-M   'P 1'
#
loop_
_entity.id
_entity.type
_entity.pdbx_description
1 polymer ?
#
loop_
_entity_poly.entity_id
_entity_poly.type
_entity_poly.pdbx_seq_one_letter_code
_entity_poly.pdbx_strand_id
1 'polypeptide(L)' 'VPSAILVYDSETLKLKKAIEGDWVRTPTGKFNVFNTKYDIY' A
#
# COMPACT_ATOMS: atom_id res chain seq x y z
N VAL A 1 -11.32 0.86 14.24
CA VAL A 1 -11.42 1.48 12.90
C VAL A 1 -10.95 0.45 11.89
N PRO A 2 -11.74 0.10 10.86
CA PRO A 2 -11.28 -0.83 9.83
C PRO A 2 -9.96 -0.31 9.25
N SER A 3 -8.99 -1.21 9.17
CA SER A 3 -7.64 -0.92 8.68
C SER A 3 -7.54 -1.40 7.24
N ALA A 4 -6.93 -0.59 6.37
CA ALA A 4 -6.83 -0.88 4.95
C ALA A 4 -5.46 -0.46 4.40
N ILE A 5 -5.08 -1.07 3.27
CA ILE A 5 -3.99 -0.57 2.43
C ILE A 5 -4.62 -0.08 1.13
N LEU A 6 -4.49 1.21 0.86
CA LEU A 6 -5.03 1.84 -0.34
C LEU A 6 -3.94 1.92 -1.42
N VAL A 7 -4.27 1.47 -2.62
CA VAL A 7 -3.42 1.57 -3.80
C VAL A 7 -4.04 2.61 -4.73
N TYR A 8 -3.27 3.64 -5.04
CA TYR A 8 -3.66 4.70 -5.97
C TYR A 8 -2.96 4.51 -7.32
N ASP A 9 -3.62 4.95 -8.36
CA ASP A 9 -3.00 5.14 -9.66
C ASP A 9 -2.18 6.44 -9.65
N SER A 10 -0.90 6.36 -10.01
CA SER A 10 0.04 7.49 -9.86
C SER A 10 -0.17 8.60 -10.89
N GLU A 11 -0.72 8.29 -12.06
CA GLU A 11 -0.93 9.29 -13.12
C GLU A 11 -2.22 10.06 -12.90
N THR A 12 -3.29 9.36 -12.53
CA THR A 12 -4.63 9.94 -12.39
C THR A 12 -5.00 10.35 -10.97
N LEU A 13 -4.22 9.91 -9.97
CA LEU A 13 -4.49 10.08 -8.54
C LEU A 13 -5.81 9.46 -8.06
N LYS A 14 -6.40 8.57 -8.85
CA LYS A 14 -7.64 7.87 -8.51
C LYS A 14 -7.36 6.61 -7.71
N LEU A 15 -8.32 6.23 -6.86
CA LEU A 15 -8.26 4.97 -6.13
C LEU A 15 -8.30 3.80 -7.12
N LYS A 16 -7.29 2.93 -7.05
CA LYS A 16 -7.17 1.74 -7.91
C LYS A 16 -7.64 0.48 -7.20
N LYS A 17 -7.29 0.32 -5.92
CA LYS A 17 -7.67 -0.86 -5.12
C LYS A 17 -7.62 -0.54 -3.62
N ALA A 18 -8.59 -1.05 -2.87
CA ALA A 18 -8.51 -1.18 -1.42
C ALA A 18 -8.19 -2.64 -1.07
N ILE A 19 -7.23 -2.85 -0.17
CA ILE A 19 -6.90 -4.16 0.39
C ILE A 19 -7.39 -4.17 1.83
N GLU A 20 -8.39 -5.01 2.07
CA GLU A 20 -9.15 -5.09 3.32
C GLU A 20 -9.27 -6.55 3.77
N GLY A 21 -9.46 -6.75 5.07
CA GLY A 21 -9.69 -8.07 5.67
C GLY A 21 -9.31 -8.10 7.13
N ASP A 22 -9.84 -9.07 7.88
CA ASP A 22 -9.61 -9.21 9.33
C ASP A 22 -8.13 -9.45 9.70
N TRP A 23 -7.31 -9.85 8.73
CA TRP A 23 -5.87 -10.07 8.85
C TRP A 23 -5.05 -8.78 8.67
N VAL A 24 -5.64 -7.71 8.11
CA VAL A 24 -4.98 -6.41 7.90
C VAL A 24 -5.05 -5.60 9.20
N ARG A 25 -4.35 -6.05 10.24
CA ARG A 25 -4.39 -5.40 11.57
C ARG A 25 -3.24 -4.40 11.70
N THR A 26 -3.56 -3.15 12.02
CA THR A 26 -2.60 -2.05 12.27
C THR A 26 -1.47 -1.96 11.21
N PRO A 27 -1.80 -1.84 9.90
CA PRO A 27 -0.80 -1.86 8.85
C PRO A 27 0.03 -0.58 8.85
N THR A 28 1.33 -0.68 9.17
CA THR A 28 2.27 0.45 9.23
C THR A 28 3.22 0.46 8.01
N GLY A 29 4.46 0.00 8.18
CA GLY A 29 5.51 0.00 7.16
C GLY A 29 5.16 -0.87 5.95
N LYS A 30 5.51 -0.39 4.75
CA LYS A 30 5.26 -1.04 3.46
C LYS A 30 6.52 -0.90 2.61
N PHE A 31 7.17 -2.02 2.34
CA PHE A 31 8.44 -2.06 1.65
C PHE A 31 8.29 -2.85 0.35
N ASN A 32 8.38 -2.15 -0.79
CA ASN A 32 8.42 -2.81 -2.08
C ASN A 32 9.80 -3.45 -2.28
N VAL A 33 9.84 -4.75 -2.56
CA VAL A 33 11.09 -5.54 -2.64
C VAL A 33 12.11 -4.92 -3.60
N PHE A 34 11.70 -4.53 -4.80
CA PHE A 34 12.61 -3.97 -5.80
C PHE A 34 13.12 -2.60 -5.34
N ASN A 35 12.21 -1.72 -4.93
CA ASN A 35 12.57 -0.36 -4.54
C ASN A 35 13.50 -0.34 -3.31
N THR A 36 13.25 -1.18 -2.30
CA THR A 36 14.10 -1.28 -1.11
C THR A 36 15.46 -1.93 -1.42
N LYS A 37 15.52 -2.91 -2.33
CA LYS A 37 16.78 -3.56 -2.70
C LYS A 37 17.73 -2.61 -3.44
N TYR A 38 17.19 -1.71 -4.27
CA TYR A 38 17.96 -0.84 -5.15
C TYR A 38 17.94 0.65 -4.72
N ASP A 39 17.49 0.96 -3.51
CA ASP A 39 17.40 2.32 -2.96
C ASP A 39 16.67 3.33 -3.86
N ILE A 40 15.51 2.91 -4.39
CA ILE A 40 14.64 3.75 -5.24
C ILE A 40 13.52 4.33 -4.38
N TYR A 41 13.48 5.66 -4.23
CA TYR A 41 12.48 6.39 -3.43
C TYR A 41 12.04 7.69 -4.09
#